data_AF-A0A5S4G8V7-F1
#
_entry.id   AF-A0A5S4G8V7-F1
#
_cell.length_a   1.000
_cell.length_b   1.000
_cell.length_c   1.000
_cell.angle_alpha   90.00
_cell.angle_beta   90.00
_cell.angle_gamma   90.00
#
_symmetry.space_group_name_H-M   'P 1'
#
loop_
_entity.id
_entity.type
_entity.pdbx_description
1 polymer ?
#
loop_
_entity_poly.entity_id
_entity_poly.type
_entity_poly.pdbx_seq_one_letter_code
_entity_poly.pdbx_strand_id
1 'polypeptide(L)'
;MDEFRIRAGSFPRFAAPFAAPLGLLFVACLLLGAILTNSTPLGILTGALATAAMLAVLAVKHRRLVSGTVVRFSADGVELTDSYGFRVRLRWPDITRIDVVNTRLANPRRLGRPGGVRVRVQALPSAGLVGWGERTVPPRIPGWMRERLARAPVDPATGRPEVAIPLGEFDALWERGPMGAWVRRHRPDLMGG
;
A
#
# COMPACT_ATOMS: atom_id res chain seq x y z
N MET A 1 7.28 13.81 -19.70
CA MET A 1 7.46 13.17 -18.39
C MET A 1 6.11 13.26 -17.74
N ASP A 2 5.55 12.12 -17.38
CA ASP A 2 4.14 12.02 -17.02
C ASP A 2 4.03 11.55 -15.58
N GLU A 3 3.22 12.24 -14.79
CA GLU A 3 3.02 11.97 -13.37
C GLU A 3 1.67 11.30 -13.13
N PHE A 4 1.69 10.18 -12.40
CA PHE A 4 0.52 9.41 -12.01
C PHE A 4 0.40 9.33 -10.50
N ARG A 5 -0.81 9.56 -9.99
CA ARG A 5 -1.15 9.52 -8.57
C ARG A 5 -2.23 8.49 -8.30
N ILE A 6 -2.29 8.01 -7.07
CA ILE A 6 -3.31 7.06 -6.66
C ILE A 6 -4.69 7.70 -6.84
N ARG A 7 -5.60 7.03 -7.55
CA ARG A 7 -6.95 7.54 -7.80
C ARG A 7 -7.74 7.69 -6.49
N ALA A 8 -8.53 8.77 -6.42
CA ALA A 8 -9.56 8.92 -5.38
C ALA A 8 -10.59 7.78 -5.52
N GLY A 9 -10.96 7.15 -4.40
CA GLY A 9 -11.90 6.03 -4.39
C GLY A 9 -11.31 4.66 -4.00
N SER A 10 -10.00 4.56 -3.75
CA SER A 10 -9.38 3.33 -3.21
C SER A 10 -9.61 3.10 -1.71
N PHE A 11 -10.30 4.04 -1.03
CA PHE A 11 -10.53 3.96 0.42
C PHE A 11 -11.27 2.70 0.89
N PRO A 12 -12.34 2.21 0.21
CA PRO A 12 -13.03 1.00 0.64
C PRO A 12 -12.10 -0.23 0.61
N ARG A 13 -11.24 -0.36 -0.40
CA ARG A 13 -10.23 -1.42 -0.48
C ARG A 13 -9.19 -1.30 0.63
N PHE A 14 -8.78 -0.07 0.96
CA PHE A 14 -7.87 0.19 2.07
C PHE A 14 -8.51 -0.11 3.45
N ALA A 15 -9.79 0.19 3.62
CA ALA A 15 -10.53 0.00 4.87
C ALA A 15 -11.02 -1.44 5.08
N ALA A 16 -11.20 -2.22 4.00
CA ALA A 16 -11.74 -3.58 4.06
C ALA A 16 -11.04 -4.51 5.08
N PRO A 17 -9.68 -4.54 5.18
CA PRO A 17 -9.00 -5.35 6.20
C PRO A 17 -9.31 -4.95 7.66
N PHE A 18 -9.85 -3.74 7.88
CA PHE A 18 -10.20 -3.22 9.20
C PHE A 18 -11.68 -3.43 9.56
N ALA A 19 -12.50 -3.96 8.65
CA ALA A 19 -13.94 -4.10 8.88
C ALA A 19 -14.27 -4.95 10.12
N ALA A 20 -13.65 -6.13 10.25
CA ALA A 20 -13.88 -7.00 11.41
C ALA A 20 -13.39 -6.38 12.74
N PRO A 21 -12.16 -5.81 12.84
CA PRO A 21 -11.75 -5.07 14.04
C PRO A 21 -12.67 -3.89 14.39
N LEU A 22 -13.16 -3.14 13.39
CA LEU A 22 -14.07 -2.02 13.60
C LEU A 22 -15.44 -2.49 14.10
N GLY A 23 -15.94 -3.62 13.58
CA GLY A 23 -17.16 -4.26 14.08
C GLY A 23 -17.01 -4.74 15.52
N LEU A 24 -15.88 -5.36 15.87
CA LEU A 24 -15.60 -5.77 17.24
C LEU A 24 -15.50 -4.56 18.19
N LEU A 25 -14.81 -3.49 17.76
CA LEU A 25 -14.73 -2.23 18.51
C LEU A 25 -16.13 -1.65 18.76
N PHE A 26 -16.97 -1.61 17.72
CA PHE A 26 -18.35 -1.14 17.84
C PHE A 26 -19.11 -1.93 18.91
N VAL A 27 -19.07 -3.27 18.85
CA VAL A 27 -19.77 -4.13 19.82
C VAL A 27 -19.23 -3.92 21.23
N ALA A 28 -17.91 -3.86 21.41
CA ALA A 28 -17.29 -3.64 22.71
C ALA A 28 -17.69 -2.29 23.33
N CYS A 29 -17.61 -1.21 22.55
CA CYS A 29 -17.99 0.14 22.99
C CYS A 29 -19.51 0.26 23.23
N LEU A 30 -20.33 -0.44 22.43
CA LEU A 30 -21.77 -0.51 22.64
C LEU A 30 -22.11 -1.16 23.97
N LEU A 31 -21.53 -2.33 24.26
CA LEU A 31 -21.78 -3.05 25.50
C LEU A 31 -21.30 -2.24 26.71
N LEU A 32 -20.10 -1.66 26.64
CA LEU A 32 -19.58 -0.80 27.71
C LEU A 32 -20.47 0.43 27.94
N GLY A 33 -20.88 1.12 26.88
CA GLY A 33 -21.75 2.29 26.99
C GLY A 33 -23.12 1.93 27.56
N ALA A 34 -23.71 0.81 27.11
CA ALA A 34 -25.00 0.34 27.60
C ALA A 34 -24.95 -0.06 29.09
N ILE A 35 -23.89 -0.73 29.53
CA ILE A 35 -23.70 -1.11 30.94
C ILE A 35 -23.50 0.11 31.83
N LEU A 36 -22.62 1.03 31.43
CA LEU A 36 -22.28 2.21 32.25
C LEU A 36 -23.42 3.23 32.37
N THR A 37 -24.30 3.29 31.36
CA THR A 37 -25.42 4.25 31.32
C THR A 37 -26.78 3.61 31.59
N ASN A 38 -26.83 2.29 31.73
CA ASN A 38 -28.04 1.48 31.78
C ASN A 38 -29.03 1.81 30.64
N SER A 39 -28.50 2.12 29.45
CA SER A 39 -29.28 2.61 28.31
C SER A 39 -28.72 2.11 26.97
N THR A 40 -29.49 1.28 26.27
CA THR A 40 -29.12 0.75 24.96
C THR A 40 -28.91 1.85 23.90
N PRO A 41 -29.77 2.90 23.79
CA PRO A 41 -29.52 4.01 22.87
C PRO A 41 -28.17 4.71 23.09
N LEU A 42 -27.80 4.95 24.36
CA LEU A 42 -26.51 5.58 24.70
C LEU A 42 -25.32 4.65 24.40
N GLY A 43 -25.48 3.34 24.59
CA GLY A 43 -24.51 2.34 24.13
C GLY A 43 -24.29 2.41 22.62
N ILE A 44 -25.37 2.40 21.82
CA ILE A 44 -25.29 2.50 20.35
C ILE A 44 -24.56 3.79 19.92
N LEU A 45 -24.91 4.93 20.53
CA LEU A 45 -24.26 6.21 20.25
C LEU A 45 -22.74 6.14 20.55
N THR A 46 -22.37 5.55 21.68
CA THR A 46 -20.97 5.38 22.10
C THR A 46 -20.19 4.51 21.11
N GLY A 47 -20.76 3.37 20.71
CA GLY A 47 -20.17 2.49 19.70
C GLY A 47 -20.01 3.21 18.36
N ALA A 48 -21.04 3.92 17.90
CA ALA A 48 -21.02 4.65 16.64
C ALA A 48 -19.94 5.74 16.64
N LEU A 49 -19.82 6.52 17.72
CA LEU A 49 -18.81 7.55 17.87
C LEU A 49 -17.39 6.98 17.86
N ALA A 50 -17.14 5.89 18.59
CA ALA A 50 -15.82 5.24 18.61
C ALA A 50 -15.41 4.72 17.22
N THR A 51 -16.33 4.06 16.52
CA THR A 51 -16.10 3.55 15.16
C THR A 51 -15.90 4.69 14.16
N ALA A 52 -16.71 5.75 14.24
CA ALA A 52 -16.56 6.94 13.40
C ALA A 52 -15.21 7.63 13.59
N ALA A 53 -14.75 7.77 14.84
CA ALA A 53 -13.43 8.32 15.15
C ALA A 53 -12.30 7.48 14.53
N MET A 54 -12.38 6.16 14.63
CA MET A 54 -11.36 5.27 14.03
C MET A 54 -11.39 5.32 12.49
N LEU A 55 -12.57 5.36 11.88
CA LEU A 55 -12.72 5.55 10.44
C LEU A 55 -12.13 6.89 9.98
N ALA A 56 -12.32 7.96 10.74
CA ALA A 56 -11.72 9.26 10.45
C ALA A 56 -10.18 9.19 10.50
N VAL A 57 -9.59 8.50 11.48
CA VAL A 57 -8.14 8.27 11.55
C VAL A 57 -7.64 7.50 10.32
N LEU A 58 -8.34 6.45 9.91
CA LEU A 58 -8.02 5.68 8.71
C LEU A 58 -8.12 6.54 7.44
N ALA A 59 -9.16 7.37 7.33
CA ALA A 59 -9.36 8.27 6.20
C ALA A 59 -8.24 9.32 6.10
N VAL A 60 -7.82 9.91 7.22
CA VAL A 60 -6.69 10.85 7.25
C VAL A 60 -5.39 10.16 6.83
N LYS A 61 -5.13 8.94 7.33
CA LYS A 61 -3.95 8.16 6.94
C LYS A 61 -3.95 7.83 5.44
N HIS A 62 -5.09 7.38 4.91
CA HIS A 62 -5.26 7.07 3.50
C HIS A 62 -5.04 8.31 2.63
N ARG A 63 -5.62 9.46 3.00
CA ARG A 63 -5.42 10.73 2.28
C ARG A 63 -3.95 11.12 2.20
N ARG A 64 -3.20 11.00 3.30
CA ARG A 64 -1.75 11.30 3.32
C ARG A 64 -0.95 10.37 2.41
N LEU A 65 -1.28 9.07 2.42
CA LEU A 65 -0.65 8.08 1.54
C LEU A 65 -0.92 8.39 0.06
N VAL A 66 -2.19 8.66 -0.28
CA VAL A 66 -2.61 8.99 -1.65
C VAL A 66 -1.96 10.28 -2.14
N SER A 67 -1.91 11.32 -1.30
CA SER A 67 -1.38 12.62 -1.72
C SER A 67 0.13 12.62 -1.95
N GLY A 68 0.87 11.79 -1.21
CA GLY A 68 2.34 11.78 -1.26
C GLY A 68 2.95 10.64 -2.07
N THR A 69 2.15 9.70 -2.57
CA THR A 69 2.64 8.58 -3.38
C THR A 69 2.44 8.88 -4.86
N VAL A 70 3.54 8.95 -5.59
CA VAL A 70 3.60 9.42 -6.97
C VAL A 70 4.47 8.47 -7.79
N VAL A 71 3.99 8.11 -8.98
CA VAL A 71 4.79 7.44 -10.00
C VAL A 71 5.01 8.37 -11.17
N ARG A 72 6.25 8.44 -11.65
CA ARG A 72 6.67 9.27 -12.77
C ARG A 72 7.24 8.39 -13.87
N PHE A 73 6.77 8.62 -15.09
CA PHE A 73 7.28 7.98 -16.30
C PHE A 73 8.08 9.01 -17.10
N SER A 74 9.28 8.63 -17.51
CA SER A 74 10.15 9.42 -18.37
C SER A 74 10.74 8.55 -19.48
N ALA A 75 11.50 9.16 -20.39
CA ALA A 75 12.24 8.41 -21.40
C ALA A 75 13.31 7.49 -20.81
N ASP A 76 13.79 7.77 -19.59
CA ASP A 76 14.81 6.95 -18.92
C ASP A 76 14.21 5.73 -18.21
N GLY A 77 12.97 5.84 -17.73
CA GLY A 77 12.35 4.79 -16.93
C GLY A 77 11.13 5.24 -16.12
N VAL A 78 10.92 4.52 -15.02
CA VAL A 78 9.82 4.71 -14.09
C VAL A 78 10.38 4.94 -12.69
N GLU A 79 9.89 5.98 -12.02
CA GLU A 79 10.25 6.31 -10.65
C GLU A 79 9.01 6.33 -9.77
N LEU A 80 9.05 5.64 -8.63
CA LEU A 80 8.06 5.73 -7.57
C LEU A 80 8.66 6.50 -6.41
N THR A 81 7.93 7.47 -5.88
CA THR A 81 8.24 8.17 -4.63
C THR A 81 7.03 8.08 -3.71
N ASP A 82 7.23 7.75 -2.44
CA ASP A 82 6.18 7.76 -1.42
C ASP A 82 6.25 9.00 -0.50
N SER A 83 5.23 9.14 0.36
CA SER A 83 5.13 10.24 1.34
C SER A 83 6.18 10.18 2.46
N TYR A 84 6.90 9.07 2.59
CA TYR A 84 7.86 8.80 3.67
C TYR A 84 9.32 8.87 3.19
N GLY A 85 9.55 9.21 1.92
CA GLY A 85 10.89 9.33 1.33
C GLY A 85 11.45 8.03 0.78
N PHE A 86 10.64 6.98 0.67
CA PHE A 86 10.99 5.79 -0.11
C PHE A 86 10.96 6.14 -1.60
N ARG A 87 12.04 5.82 -2.31
CA ARG A 87 12.13 6.00 -3.76
C ARG A 87 12.59 4.72 -4.43
N VAL A 88 11.96 4.40 -5.55
CA VAL A 88 12.35 3.28 -6.41
C VAL A 88 12.49 3.81 -7.81
N ARG A 89 13.62 3.53 -8.47
CA ARG A 89 13.85 3.87 -9.87
C ARG A 89 14.17 2.62 -10.67
N LEU A 90 13.40 2.40 -11.72
CA LEU A 90 13.58 1.34 -12.70
C LEU A 90 13.84 1.97 -14.06
N ARG A 91 14.97 1.68 -14.70
CA ARG A 91 15.19 2.10 -16.09
C ARG A 91 14.51 1.13 -17.03
N TRP A 92 14.08 1.60 -18.19
CA TRP A 92 13.36 0.75 -19.15
C TRP A 92 14.08 -0.55 -19.51
N PRO A 93 15.40 -0.57 -19.80
CA PRO A 93 16.11 -1.81 -20.11
C PRO A 93 16.18 -2.78 -18.91
N ASP A 94 16.13 -2.26 -17.69
CA ASP A 94 16.32 -3.04 -16.47
C ASP A 94 15.02 -3.68 -15.95
N ILE A 95 13.87 -3.37 -16.57
CA ILE A 95 12.60 -4.03 -16.26
C ILE A 95 12.66 -5.47 -16.78
N THR A 96 12.32 -6.47 -15.97
CA THR A 96 12.42 -7.87 -16.41
C THR A 96 11.06 -8.46 -16.72
N ARG A 97 10.00 -8.03 -16.00
CA ARG A 97 8.65 -8.59 -16.16
C ARG A 97 7.57 -7.66 -15.61
N ILE A 98 6.33 -7.95 -16.00
CA ILE A 98 5.13 -7.52 -15.29
C ILE A 98 4.70 -8.67 -14.39
N ASP A 99 4.51 -8.40 -13.10
CA ASP A 99 4.19 -9.44 -12.11
C ASP A 99 3.32 -8.87 -10.99
N VAL A 100 2.78 -9.76 -10.15
CA VAL A 100 2.00 -9.41 -8.97
C VAL A 100 2.92 -8.87 -7.88
N VAL A 101 2.89 -7.56 -7.70
CA VAL A 101 3.61 -6.85 -6.64
C VAL A 101 2.76 -6.84 -5.38
N ASN A 102 3.31 -7.43 -4.31
CA ASN A 102 2.67 -7.49 -3.01
C ASN A 102 3.01 -6.25 -2.17
N THR A 103 2.15 -5.25 -2.20
CA THR A 103 2.25 -4.07 -1.34
C THR A 103 1.90 -4.47 0.09
N ARG A 104 2.83 -4.27 1.03
CA ARG A 104 2.59 -4.51 2.46
C ARG A 104 2.73 -3.20 3.23
N LEU A 105 1.81 -2.97 4.16
CA LEU A 105 1.91 -1.85 5.09
C LEU A 105 3.22 -1.94 5.89
N ALA A 106 3.81 -0.77 6.17
CA ALA A 106 5.07 -0.61 6.90
C ALA A 106 5.06 -1.15 8.35
N ASN A 107 3.92 -1.61 8.86
CA ASN A 107 3.84 -2.32 10.12
C ASN A 107 2.85 -3.50 10.06
N PRO A 108 3.26 -4.66 9.55
CA PRO A 108 2.42 -5.86 9.53
C PRO A 108 2.37 -6.57 10.89
N ARG A 109 3.23 -6.18 11.85
CA ARG A 109 3.53 -7.01 13.02
C ARG A 109 2.71 -6.71 14.28
N ARG A 110 2.00 -5.58 14.40
CA ARG A 110 1.29 -5.27 15.66
C ARG A 110 0.03 -4.44 15.48
N LEU A 111 -1.03 -5.06 14.96
CA LEU A 111 -2.42 -4.69 15.28
C LEU A 111 -2.97 -5.83 16.14
N GLY A 112 -2.78 -5.74 17.46
CA GLY A 112 -3.34 -6.68 18.45
C GLY A 112 -2.31 -7.35 19.37
N ARG A 113 -2.22 -6.88 20.62
CA ARG A 113 -2.35 -7.65 21.88
C ARG A 113 -2.19 -6.68 23.08
N PRO A 114 -3.02 -6.83 24.12
CA PRO A 114 -3.38 -8.09 24.76
C PRO A 114 -4.81 -8.58 24.43
N GLY A 115 -4.99 -9.89 24.22
CA GLY A 115 -6.28 -10.51 23.90
C GLY A 115 -6.27 -11.64 22.84
N GLY A 116 -5.12 -12.05 22.31
CA GLY A 116 -5.05 -13.30 21.54
C GLY A 116 -5.16 -13.19 20.02
N VAL A 117 -5.92 -12.24 19.47
CA VAL A 117 -6.22 -12.17 18.03
C VAL A 117 -5.07 -11.52 17.24
N ARG A 118 -4.38 -12.32 16.41
CA ARG A 118 -3.38 -11.84 15.45
C ARG A 118 -4.07 -11.47 14.14
N VAL A 119 -4.39 -10.19 13.93
CA VAL A 119 -4.92 -9.73 12.64
C VAL A 119 -3.74 -9.53 11.68
N ARG A 120 -3.54 -10.49 10.76
CA ARG A 120 -2.55 -10.36 9.69
C ARG A 120 -3.20 -9.53 8.57
N VAL A 121 -2.83 -8.26 8.43
CA VAL A 121 -3.23 -7.48 7.26
C VAL A 121 -2.62 -8.14 6.03
N GLN A 122 -3.47 -8.64 5.13
CA GLN A 122 -3.03 -9.27 3.89
C GLN A 122 -2.30 -8.25 3.01
N ALA A 123 -1.29 -8.70 2.25
CA ALA A 123 -0.69 -7.85 1.22
C ALA A 123 -1.78 -7.51 0.20
N LEU A 124 -1.77 -6.29 -0.34
CA LEU A 124 -2.60 -5.97 -1.50
C LEU A 124 -1.81 -6.39 -2.75
N PRO A 125 -2.23 -7.47 -3.45
CA PRO A 125 -1.62 -7.84 -4.71
C PRO A 125 -2.07 -6.86 -5.78
N SER A 126 -1.12 -6.33 -6.55
CA SER A 126 -1.40 -5.51 -7.73
C SER A 126 -0.38 -5.79 -8.82
N ALA A 127 -0.80 -5.80 -10.08
CA ALA A 127 0.13 -5.92 -11.20
C ALA A 127 1.06 -4.70 -11.25
N GLY A 128 2.34 -4.92 -11.49
CA GLY A 128 3.33 -3.86 -11.53
C GLY A 128 4.59 -4.26 -12.29
N LEU A 129 5.51 -3.31 -12.39
CA LEU A 129 6.80 -3.52 -13.05
C LEU A 129 7.78 -4.11 -12.04
N VAL A 130 8.50 -5.15 -12.43
CA VAL A 130 9.58 -5.75 -11.65
C VAL A 130 10.86 -5.73 -12.47
N GLY A 131 11.98 -5.44 -11.83
CA GLY A 131 13.28 -5.39 -12.48
C GLY A 131 14.42 -5.07 -11.54
N TRP A 132 15.59 -4.85 -12.11
CA TRP A 132 16.80 -4.49 -11.37
C TRP A 132 16.90 -2.96 -11.29
N GLY A 133 16.96 -2.40 -10.09
CA GLY A 133 16.83 -0.96 -9.97
C GLY A 133 17.44 -0.37 -8.72
N GLU A 134 17.27 0.94 -8.60
CA GLU A 134 17.75 1.70 -7.47
C GLU A 134 16.61 1.83 -6.43
N ARG A 135 16.99 1.74 -5.16
CA ARG A 135 16.06 1.91 -4.04
C ARG A 135 16.67 2.81 -3.00
N THR A 136 16.07 3.97 -2.78
CA THR A 136 16.37 4.85 -1.64
C THR A 136 15.36 4.58 -0.54
N VAL A 137 15.87 4.32 0.65
CA VAL A 137 15.07 3.99 1.82
C VAL A 137 15.23 5.11 2.84
N PRO A 138 14.17 5.59 3.51
CA PRO A 138 14.31 6.64 4.50
C PRO A 138 15.16 6.16 5.70
N PRO A 139 15.80 7.10 6.45
CA PRO A 139 16.76 6.75 7.51
C PRO A 139 16.14 5.88 8.62
N ARG A 140 14.84 6.06 8.88
CA ARG A 140 14.09 5.37 9.93
C ARG A 140 13.07 4.42 9.32
N ILE A 141 13.53 3.23 8.91
CA ILE A 141 12.63 2.12 8.61
C ILE A 141 12.59 1.07 9.75
N PRO A 142 11.44 0.41 9.94
CA PRO A 142 11.33 -0.72 10.87
C PRO A 142 12.34 -1.83 10.58
N GLY A 143 12.88 -2.48 11.62
CA GLY A 143 13.90 -3.52 11.48
C GLY A 143 13.47 -4.69 10.60
N TRP A 144 12.22 -5.14 10.71
CA TRP A 144 11.65 -6.19 9.86
C TRP A 144 11.67 -5.84 8.36
N MET A 145 11.52 -4.55 8.04
CA MET A 145 11.56 -4.07 6.66
C MET A 145 13.00 -4.07 6.17
N ARG A 146 13.95 -3.64 7.00
CA ARG A 146 15.39 -3.66 6.70
C ARG A 146 15.85 -5.09 6.38
N GLU A 147 15.48 -6.05 7.24
CA GLU A 147 15.76 -7.48 7.02
C GLU A 147 15.18 -7.97 5.70
N ARG A 148 13.94 -7.61 5.38
CA ARG A 148 13.30 -8.02 4.12
C ARG A 148 14.01 -7.41 2.90
N LEU A 149 14.35 -6.13 2.96
CA LEU A 149 15.03 -5.43 1.87
C LEU A 149 16.45 -5.97 1.64
N ALA A 150 17.14 -6.41 2.69
CA ALA A 150 18.44 -7.05 2.61
C ALA A 150 18.40 -8.47 2.01
N ARG A 151 17.24 -9.14 2.04
CA ARG A 151 17.02 -10.46 1.41
C ARG A 151 16.49 -10.35 -0.01
N ALA A 152 16.29 -9.15 -0.55
CA ALA A 152 15.87 -8.99 -1.93
C ALA A 152 16.95 -9.58 -2.86
N PRO A 153 16.58 -10.29 -3.94
CA PRO A 153 17.54 -10.75 -4.93
C PRO A 153 18.38 -9.57 -5.44
N VAL A 154 19.61 -9.86 -5.85
CA VAL A 154 20.53 -8.88 -6.41
C VAL A 154 21.01 -9.41 -7.75
N ASP A 155 21.04 -8.53 -8.75
CA ASP A 155 21.58 -8.85 -10.06
C ASP A 155 23.09 -9.15 -9.93
N PRO A 156 23.57 -10.35 -10.31
CA PRO A 156 24.98 -10.68 -10.23
C PRO A 156 25.85 -9.82 -11.16
N ALA A 157 25.29 -9.26 -12.24
CA ALA A 157 26.06 -8.44 -13.19
C ALA A 157 26.25 -6.99 -12.70
N THR A 158 25.19 -6.37 -12.16
CA THR A 158 25.21 -4.95 -11.79
C THR A 158 25.23 -4.68 -10.28
N GLY A 159 24.99 -5.69 -9.45
CA GLY A 159 24.84 -5.54 -8.01
C GLY A 159 23.56 -4.81 -7.59
N ARG A 160 22.63 -4.55 -8.52
CA ARG A 160 21.37 -3.84 -8.22
C ARG A 160 20.34 -4.78 -7.62
N PRO A 161 19.59 -4.35 -6.58
CA PRO A 161 18.53 -5.16 -6.01
C PRO A 161 17.34 -5.28 -6.97
N GLU A 162 16.59 -6.37 -6.85
CA GLU A 162 15.26 -6.49 -7.44
C GLU A 162 14.32 -5.49 -6.74
N VAL A 163 13.66 -4.67 -7.54
CA VAL A 163 12.69 -3.68 -7.09
C VAL A 163 11.41 -3.81 -7.89
N ALA A 164 10.32 -3.33 -7.30
CA ALA A 164 9.00 -3.42 -7.91
C ALA A 164 8.24 -2.10 -7.74
N ILE A 165 7.50 -1.70 -8.78
CA ILE A 165 6.62 -0.54 -8.80
C ILE A 165 5.18 -1.03 -9.04
N PRO A 166 4.31 -1.02 -8.01
CA PRO A 166 2.96 -1.57 -8.09
C PRO A 166 2.00 -0.60 -8.83
N LEU A 167 2.00 -0.64 -10.16
CA LEU A 167 1.18 0.26 -10.98
C LEU A 167 -0.33 0.07 -10.76
N GLY A 168 -0.77 -1.15 -10.42
CA GLY A 168 -2.16 -1.45 -10.11
C GLY A 168 -2.72 -0.73 -8.87
N GLU A 169 -1.86 -0.22 -7.98
CA GLU A 169 -2.30 0.65 -6.87
C GLU A 169 -2.72 2.04 -7.36
N PHE A 170 -2.21 2.48 -8.51
CA PHE A 170 -2.54 3.77 -9.12
C PHE A 170 -3.77 3.65 -10.02
N ASP A 171 -3.79 2.60 -10.84
CA ASP A 171 -4.92 2.25 -11.70
C ASP A 171 -4.99 0.72 -11.87
N ALA A 172 -6.08 0.09 -11.44
CA ALA A 172 -6.26 -1.35 -11.59
C ALA A 172 -6.29 -1.81 -13.06
N LEU A 173 -6.57 -0.89 -14.00
CA LEU A 173 -6.55 -1.13 -15.45
C LEU A 173 -5.41 -0.36 -16.13
N TRP A 174 -4.30 -0.11 -15.42
CA TRP A 174 -3.19 0.72 -15.90
C TRP A 174 -2.66 0.27 -17.28
N GLU A 175 -2.67 -1.04 -17.55
CA GLU A 175 -2.25 -1.66 -18.81
C GLU A 175 -3.00 -1.12 -20.03
N ARG A 176 -4.28 -0.76 -19.86
CA ARG A 176 -5.13 -0.20 -20.92
C ARG A 176 -5.05 1.33 -20.99
N GLY A 177 -4.50 1.96 -19.95
CA GLY A 177 -4.43 3.40 -19.82
C GLY A 177 -3.11 4.02 -20.29
N PRO A 178 -2.87 5.29 -19.93
CA PRO A 178 -1.66 6.02 -20.29
C PRO A 178 -0.37 5.38 -19.77
N MET A 179 -0.39 4.79 -18.57
CA MET A 179 0.75 4.05 -18.02
C MET A 179 1.10 2.84 -18.91
N GLY A 180 0.10 2.06 -19.32
CA GLY A 180 0.30 0.95 -20.26
C GLY A 180 0.79 1.40 -21.63
N ALA A 181 0.41 2.60 -22.09
CA ALA A 181 0.95 3.18 -23.33
C ALA A 181 2.45 3.49 -23.22
N TRP A 182 2.92 3.97 -22.05
CA TRP A 182 4.35 4.15 -21.79
C TRP A 182 5.12 2.83 -21.83
N VAL A 183 4.58 1.80 -21.16
CA VAL A 183 5.19 0.47 -21.13
C VAL A 183 5.23 -0.12 -22.53
N ARG A 184 4.12 -0.10 -23.29
CA ARG A 184 4.11 -0.56 -24.70
C ARG A 184 5.13 0.17 -25.57
N ARG A 185 5.36 1.46 -25.34
CA ARG A 185 6.32 2.25 -26.13
C ARG A 185 7.77 1.86 -25.88
N HIS A 186 8.15 1.62 -24.62
CA HIS A 186 9.55 1.40 -24.25
C HIS A 186 9.90 -0.08 -24.03
N ARG A 187 8.90 -0.89 -23.69
CA ARG A 187 8.99 -2.33 -23.40
C ARG A 187 7.77 -3.08 -23.97
N PRO A 188 7.59 -3.04 -25.31
CA PRO A 188 6.50 -3.76 -25.97
C PRO A 188 6.55 -5.28 -25.72
N ASP A 189 7.75 -5.82 -25.53
CA ASP A 189 8.02 -7.22 -25.20
C ASP A 189 7.30 -7.68 -23.93
N LEU A 190 7.06 -6.78 -22.97
CA LEU A 190 6.42 -7.11 -21.70
C LEU A 190 4.88 -7.18 -21.78
N MET A 191 4.27 -6.64 -22.83
CA MET A 191 2.81 -6.47 -22.93
C MET A 191 2.14 -7.47 -23.89
N GLY A 192 2.92 -8.35 -24.52
CA GLY A 192 2.46 -9.30 -25.54
C GLY A 192 2.58 -10.78 -25.16
N GLY A 193 2.75 -11.08 -23.87
CA GLY A 193 2.81 -12.43 -23.31
C GLY A 193 1.46 -12.92 -22.80
#